data_AF-A0A934FDV3-F1
#
_entry.id   AF-A0A934FDV3-F1
#
_cell.length_a   1.000
_cell.length_b   1.000
_cell.length_c   1.000
_cell.angle_alpha   90.00
_cell.angle_beta   90.00
_cell.angle_gamma   90.00
#
_symmetry.space_group_name_H-M   'P 1'
#
loop_
_entity.id
_entity.type
_entity.pdbx_description
1 polymer ?
#
loop_
_entity_poly.entity_id
_entity_poly.type
_entity_poly.pdbx_seq_one_letter_code
_entity_poly.pdbx_strand_id
1 'polypeptide(L)' 'MNIVILGAGQVGASVAEALASEANDITIVDQNR' A
#
# COMPACT_ATOMS: atom_id res chain seq x y z
N MET A 1 -11.74 -2.26 4.51
CA MET A 1 -10.99 -2.06 5.78
C MET A 1 -9.98 -0.94 5.56
N ASN A 2 -9.44 -0.29 6.60
CA ASN A 2 -8.47 0.81 6.44
C ASN A 2 -7.05 0.28 6.66
N ILE A 3 -6.17 0.44 5.68
CA ILE A 3 -4.83 -0.14 5.66
C ILE A 3 -3.82 0.97 5.38
N VAL A 4 -2.73 1.02 6.15
CA VAL A 4 -1.62 1.96 5.94
C VAL A 4 -0.36 1.17 5.58
N ILE A 5 0.27 1.51 4.45
CA ILE A 5 1.53 0.92 3.99
C ILE A 5 2.63 1.98 4.11
N LEU A 6 3.69 1.66 4.85
CA LEU A 6 4.85 2.53 5.04
C LEU A 6 6.02 2.04 4.16
N GLY A 7 6.19 2.67 3.00
CA GLY A 7 7.16 2.33 1.95
C GLY A 7 6.52 1.68 0.72
N ALA A 8 6.66 2.31 -0.45
CA ALA A 8 6.10 1.86 -1.73
C ALA A 8 7.16 1.26 -2.67
N GLY A 9 8.25 0.72 -2.10
CA GLY A 9 9.21 -0.09 -2.84
C GLY A 9 8.56 -1.34 -3.47
N GLN A 10 9.37 -2.23 -4.06
CA GLN A 10 8.83 -3.38 -4.83
C GLN A 10 7.81 -4.24 -4.06
N VAL A 11 8.01 -4.43 -2.76
CA VAL A 11 7.09 -5.22 -1.91
C VAL A 11 5.85 -4.41 -1.50
N GLY A 12 6.03 -3.13 -1.15
CA GLY A 12 4.91 -2.27 -0.75
C GLY A 12 3.90 -2.09 -1.89
N ALA A 13 4.40 -1.95 -3.12
CA ALA A 13 3.58 -1.84 -4.31
C ALA A 13 2.78 -3.12 -4.60
N SER A 14 3.41 -4.30 -4.57
CA SER A 14 2.73 -5.57 -4.85
C SER A 14 1.68 -5.92 -3.78
N VAL A 15 1.95 -5.58 -2.52
CA VAL A 15 0.99 -5.75 -1.42
C VAL A 15 -0.18 -4.79 -1.57
N ALA A 16 0.06 -3.52 -1.94
CA ALA A 16 -1.01 -2.57 -2.20
C ALA A 16 -1.92 -3.02 -3.34
N GLU A 17 -1.35 -3.55 -4.42
CA GLU A 17 -2.10 -4.04 -5.59
C GLU A 17 -2.98 -5.25 -5.23
N ALA A 18 -2.44 -6.20 -4.47
CA ALA A 18 -3.21 -7.35 -3.99
C ALA A 18 -4.40 -6.90 -3.12
N LEU A 19 -4.16 -5.97 -2.18
CA LEU A 19 -5.17 -5.52 -1.22
C LEU A 19 -6.19 -4.54 -1.83
N ALA A 20 -5.84 -3.83 -2.90
CA ALA A 20 -6.73 -2.91 -3.61
C ALA A 20 -7.91 -3.64 -4.28
N SER A 21 -7.70 -4.90 -4.67
CA SER A 21 -8.73 -5.75 -5.28
C SER A 21 -9.89 -6.10 -4.34
N GLU A 22 -9.71 -5.93 -3.04
CA GLU A 22 -10.67 -6.30 -1.98
C GLU A 22 -11.51 -5.12 -1.47
N ALA A 23 -11.56 -4.00 -2.21
CA ALA A 23 -12.27 -2.77 -1.82
C ALA A 23 -11.83 -2.22 -0.45
N ASN A 24 -10.54 -2.33 -0.15
CA ASN A 24 -9.92 -1.72 1.03
C ASN A 24 -9.55 -0.25 0.76
N ASP A 25 -9.64 0.57 1.80
CA ASP A 25 -9.17 1.95 1.77
C ASP A 25 -7.69 1.95 2.19
N ILE A 26 -6.80 2.12 1.21
CA ILE A 26 -5.36 1.93 1.36
C ILE A 26 -4.67 3.28 1.22
N THR A 27 -3.95 3.69 2.26
CA THR A 27 -3.08 4.87 2.23
C THR A 27 -1.63 4.42 2.24
N ILE A 28 -0.86 4.86 1.25
CA ILE A 28 0.56 4.55 1.15
C ILE A 28 1.37 5.80 1.52
N VAL A 29 2.29 5.65 2.45
CA VAL A 29 3.25 6.68 2.84
C VAL A 29 4.63 6.18 2.47
N ASP A 30 5.22 6.76 1.43
CA ASP A 30 6.60 6.49 1.06
C ASP A 30 7.48 7.71 1.41
N GLN A 31 8.56 7.47 2.14
CA GLN A 31 9.57 8.48 2.44
C GLN A 31 10.73 8.31 1.47
N ASN A 32 10.54 8.76 0.23
CA ASN A 32 11.65 8.93 -0.70
C ASN A 32 12.45 10.17 -0.31
N ARG A 33 13.65 9.94 0.24
CA ARG A 33 14.72 10.94 0.37
C ARG A 33 15.53 11.00 -0.91
#